data_AF-A0A2V0PEZ2-F1
#
_entry.id   AF-A0A2V0PEZ2-F1
#
_cell.length_a   1.000
_cell.length_b   1.000
_cell.length_c   1.000
_cell.angle_alpha   90.00
_cell.angle_beta   90.00
_cell.angle_gamma   90.00
#
_symmetry.space_group_name_H-M   'P 1'
#
loop_
_entity.id
_entity.type
_entity.pdbx_description
1 polymer ?
#
loop_
_entity_poly.entity_id
_entity_poly.type
_entity_poly.pdbx_seq_one_letter_code
_entity_poly.pdbx_strand_id
1 'polypeptide(L)'
;ATLDCGSVQLDPFTVDTKASLEEYYSTVVARRGELLDAEVSWLRATRTDLVVSDVVPIACAAAAEAGIPAVAVTNFSWDFIYSEYLTTQRRPEFRQLVWGIATDYAAASLLLRLPGHVPMPAFQAVEDVPLVVRHAHKSAEQVRSELSLPPGVRIAVLIYGGHRASLEVREDFLPPG
;
A
#
# COMPACT_ATOMS: atom_id res chain seq x y z
N ALA A 1 17.30 -5.03 -0.38
CA ALA A 1 16.79 -5.33 -1.74
C ALA A 1 15.39 -4.74 -1.89
N THR A 2 14.75 -4.80 -3.06
CA THR A 2 13.32 -4.49 -3.15
C THR A 2 12.51 -5.63 -2.53
N LEU A 3 11.63 -5.32 -1.57
CA LEU A 3 10.85 -6.31 -0.80
C LEU A 3 9.35 -6.28 -1.14
N ASP A 4 8.93 -5.31 -1.93
CA ASP A 4 7.56 -5.09 -2.40
C ASP A 4 7.62 -4.23 -3.67
N CYS A 5 6.67 -4.44 -4.58
CA CYS A 5 6.54 -3.70 -5.84
C CYS A 5 5.17 -3.04 -6.03
N GLY A 6 4.19 -3.36 -5.17
CA GLY A 6 2.82 -2.90 -5.30
C GLY A 6 2.16 -3.24 -6.63
N SER A 7 1.43 -2.28 -7.22
CA SER A 7 0.67 -2.50 -8.46
C SER A 7 1.31 -1.78 -9.64
N VAL A 8 1.38 -2.47 -10.78
CA VAL A 8 1.76 -1.89 -12.07
C VAL A 8 0.58 -1.07 -12.60
N GLN A 9 0.68 0.25 -12.48
CA GLN A 9 -0.30 1.18 -13.00
C GLN A 9 0.11 1.69 -14.39
N LEU A 10 -0.78 1.56 -15.37
CA LEU A 10 -0.59 2.10 -16.72
C LEU A 10 -0.93 3.59 -16.77
N ASP A 11 -1.93 4.00 -15.99
CA ASP A 11 -2.41 5.36 -15.84
C ASP A 11 -3.11 5.50 -14.45
N PRO A 12 -3.63 6.68 -14.05
CA PRO A 12 -4.27 6.88 -12.75
C PRO A 12 -5.44 5.95 -12.43
N PHE A 13 -6.07 5.34 -13.44
CA PHE A 13 -7.29 4.56 -13.32
C PHE A 13 -7.11 3.10 -13.75
N THR A 14 -6.09 2.81 -14.55
CA THR A 14 -5.86 1.47 -15.12
C THR A 14 -4.69 0.76 -14.45
N VAL A 15 -4.98 -0.40 -13.87
CA VAL A 15 -3.98 -1.31 -13.31
C VAL A 15 -3.77 -2.50 -14.23
N ASP A 16 -2.52 -2.81 -14.56
CA ASP A 16 -2.18 -4.08 -15.19
C ASP A 16 -2.08 -5.18 -14.11
N THR A 17 -3.20 -5.85 -13.89
CA THR A 17 -3.33 -6.92 -12.91
C THR A 17 -2.38 -8.10 -13.14
N LYS A 18 -2.07 -8.41 -14.41
CA LYS A 18 -1.18 -9.52 -14.75
C LYS A 18 0.26 -9.12 -14.47
N ALA A 19 0.69 -7.96 -14.99
CA ALA A 19 2.04 -7.46 -14.76
C ALA A 19 2.34 -7.28 -13.27
N SER A 20 1.37 -6.79 -12.48
CA SER A 20 1.51 -6.66 -11.03
C SER A 20 1.85 -8.00 -10.34
N LEU A 21 1.13 -9.07 -10.68
CA LEU A 21 1.37 -10.40 -10.10
C LEU A 21 2.69 -11.01 -10.58
N GLU A 22 3.06 -10.81 -11.84
CA GLU A 22 4.33 -11.28 -12.41
C GLU A 22 5.54 -10.54 -11.82
N GLU A 23 5.41 -9.23 -11.60
CA GLU A 23 6.43 -8.41 -10.96
C GLU A 23 6.62 -8.80 -9.50
N TYR A 24 5.53 -8.98 -8.74
CA TYR A 24 5.63 -9.44 -7.35
C TYR A 24 6.23 -10.84 -7.28
N TYR A 25 5.87 -11.73 -8.20
CA TYR A 25 6.45 -13.07 -8.27
C TYR A 25 7.97 -13.01 -8.47
N SER A 26 8.45 -12.25 -9.46
CA SER A 26 9.88 -12.16 -9.75
C SER A 26 10.68 -11.40 -8.67
N THR A 27 10.06 -10.37 -8.07
CA THR A 27 10.69 -9.53 -7.04
C THR A 27 10.82 -10.27 -5.72
N VAL A 28 9.75 -10.91 -5.26
CA VAL A 28 9.66 -11.46 -3.90
C VAL A 28 9.59 -12.99 -3.91
N VAL A 29 8.67 -13.59 -4.66
CA VAL A 29 8.41 -15.04 -4.55
C VAL A 29 9.60 -15.87 -5.03
N ALA A 30 10.15 -15.56 -6.21
CA ALA A 30 11.26 -16.28 -6.81
C ALA A 30 12.57 -16.17 -6.00
N ARG A 31 12.69 -15.10 -5.20
CA ARG A 31 13.90 -14.78 -4.43
C ARG A 31 13.68 -14.87 -2.92
N ARG A 32 12.55 -15.44 -2.49
CA ARG A 32 12.07 -15.35 -1.11
C ARG A 32 13.12 -15.78 -0.08
N GLY A 33 13.78 -16.92 -0.30
CA GLY A 33 14.80 -17.43 0.61
C GLY A 33 15.97 -16.45 0.80
N GLU A 34 16.52 -15.94 -0.31
CA GLU A 34 17.61 -14.95 -0.29
C GLU A 34 17.20 -13.67 0.47
N LEU A 35 16.00 -13.15 0.16
CA LEU A 35 15.48 -11.94 0.79
C LEU A 35 15.27 -12.14 2.30
N LEU A 36 14.63 -13.24 2.68
CA LEU A 36 14.32 -13.53 4.08
C LEU A 36 15.60 -13.71 4.89
N ASP A 37 16.56 -14.50 4.40
CA ASP A 37 17.86 -14.71 5.05
C ASP A 37 18.61 -13.38 5.24
N ALA A 38 18.59 -12.52 4.22
CA ALA A 38 19.23 -11.21 4.27
C ALA A 38 18.59 -10.28 5.30
N GLU A 39 17.26 -10.17 5.30
CA GLU A 39 16.53 -9.30 6.23
C GLU A 39 16.63 -9.81 7.68
N VAL A 40 16.51 -11.13 7.91
CA VAL A 40 16.69 -11.73 9.24
C VAL A 40 18.11 -11.49 9.77
N SER A 41 19.11 -11.67 8.92
CA SER A 41 20.51 -11.41 9.29
C SER A 41 20.74 -9.94 9.62
N TRP A 42 20.15 -9.04 8.84
CA TRP A 42 20.23 -7.60 9.08
C TRP A 42 19.56 -7.21 10.40
N LEU A 43 18.33 -7.65 10.65
CA LEU A 43 17.58 -7.39 11.89
C LEU A 43 18.34 -7.83 13.14
N ARG A 44 18.97 -9.02 13.10
CA ARG A 44 19.80 -9.54 14.20
C ARG A 44 21.07 -8.72 14.37
N ALA A 45 21.76 -8.37 13.28
CA ALA A 45 23.00 -7.61 13.32
C ALA A 45 22.79 -6.19 13.87
N THR A 46 21.66 -5.55 13.55
CA THR A 46 21.30 -4.23 14.05
C THR A 46 20.74 -4.25 15.47
N ARG A 47 20.50 -5.43 16.04
CA ARG A 47 19.82 -5.61 17.35
C ARG A 47 18.49 -4.88 17.37
N THR A 48 17.70 -5.04 16.30
CA THR A 48 16.37 -4.44 16.19
C THR A 48 15.43 -5.10 17.19
N ASP A 49 14.63 -4.31 17.90
CA ASP A 49 13.65 -4.81 18.88
C ASP A 49 12.21 -4.87 18.31
N LEU A 50 11.93 -4.14 17.23
CA LEU A 50 10.59 -4.03 16.62
C LEU A 50 10.70 -3.67 15.15
N VAL A 51 9.91 -4.32 14.31
CA VAL A 51 9.68 -3.91 12.91
C VAL A 51 8.35 -3.17 12.81
N VAL A 52 8.35 -1.98 12.20
CA VAL A 52 7.13 -1.26 11.83
C VAL A 52 7.07 -1.17 10.31
N SER A 53 6.00 -1.70 9.71
CA SER A 53 5.89 -1.88 8.26
C SER A 53 4.67 -1.16 7.71
N ASP A 54 4.86 -0.39 6.64
CA ASP A 54 3.79 0.08 5.75
C ASP A 54 3.37 -1.08 4.83
N VAL A 55 2.84 -2.12 5.47
CA VAL A 55 2.27 -3.34 4.88
C VAL A 55 3.17 -4.12 3.89
N VAL A 56 4.49 -4.08 4.04
CA VAL A 56 5.40 -5.01 3.32
C VAL A 56 5.27 -6.43 3.91
N PRO A 57 4.83 -7.46 3.16
CA PRO A 57 4.54 -8.79 3.71
C PRO A 57 5.77 -9.47 4.31
N ILE A 58 6.82 -9.63 3.51
CA ILE A 58 8.01 -10.41 3.90
C ILE A 58 8.73 -9.82 5.12
N ALA A 59 8.54 -8.54 5.41
CA ALA A 59 9.06 -7.90 6.63
C ALA A 59 8.44 -8.49 7.91
N CYS A 60 7.16 -8.89 7.86
CA CYS A 60 6.48 -9.53 8.99
C CYS A 60 7.04 -10.94 9.24
N ALA A 61 7.28 -11.70 8.16
CA ALA A 61 7.92 -13.01 8.24
C ALA A 61 9.37 -12.90 8.76
N ALA A 62 10.15 -11.93 8.25
CA ALA A 62 11.52 -11.69 8.68
C ALA A 62 11.61 -11.32 10.17
N ALA A 63 10.70 -10.47 10.66
CA ALA A 63 10.63 -10.13 12.08
C ALA A 63 10.35 -11.36 12.95
N ALA A 64 9.35 -12.16 12.57
CA ALA A 64 9.01 -13.39 13.28
C ALA A 64 10.17 -14.38 13.33
N GLU A 65 10.91 -14.56 12.23
CA GLU A 65 12.09 -15.43 12.18
C GLU A 65 13.29 -14.85 12.95
N ALA A 66 13.42 -13.53 12.98
CA ALA A 66 14.39 -12.84 13.84
C ALA A 66 14.01 -12.91 15.34
N GLY A 67 12.80 -13.35 15.68
CA GLY A 67 12.32 -13.47 17.05
C GLY A 67 11.85 -12.15 17.67
N ILE A 68 11.44 -11.18 16.84
CA ILE A 68 11.02 -9.85 17.26
C ILE A 68 9.62 -9.54 16.74
N PRO A 69 8.84 -8.68 17.42
CA PRO A 69 7.52 -8.30 16.95
C PRO A 69 7.56 -7.50 15.65
N ALA A 70 6.50 -7.66 14.86
CA ALA A 70 6.20 -6.79 13.71
C ALA A 70 4.85 -6.10 13.93
N VAL A 71 4.79 -4.81 13.60
CA VAL A 71 3.58 -4.00 13.59
C VAL A 71 3.34 -3.52 12.16
N ALA A 72 2.19 -3.85 11.58
CA ALA A 72 1.76 -3.27 10.32
C ALA A 72 0.92 -2.00 10.58
N VAL A 73 1.10 -0.97 9.75
CA VAL A 73 0.30 0.27 9.82
C VAL A 73 -0.28 0.55 8.45
N THR A 74 -1.58 0.37 8.27
CA THR A 74 -2.20 0.47 6.95
C THR A 74 -3.73 0.50 7.01
N ASN A 75 -4.39 0.86 5.92
CA ASN A 75 -5.81 0.62 5.68
C ASN A 75 -6.06 -0.53 4.67
N PHE A 76 -5.04 -1.08 4.02
CA PHE A 76 -5.20 -2.20 3.08
C PHE A 76 -4.04 -3.18 3.12
N SER A 77 -4.27 -4.38 2.57
CA SER A 77 -3.24 -5.42 2.47
C SER A 77 -3.12 -5.96 1.04
N TRP A 78 -1.90 -6.37 0.67
CA TRP A 78 -1.66 -6.89 -0.68
C TRP A 78 -2.38 -8.21 -0.97
N ASP A 79 -2.65 -9.07 0.02
CA ASP A 79 -3.45 -10.28 -0.19
C ASP A 79 -4.89 -9.92 -0.58
N PHE A 80 -5.47 -8.85 0.00
CA PHE A 80 -6.78 -8.36 -0.40
C PHE A 80 -6.75 -7.81 -1.84
N ILE A 81 -5.82 -6.91 -2.14
CA ILE A 81 -5.71 -6.28 -3.47
C ILE A 81 -5.43 -7.32 -4.57
N TYR A 82 -4.47 -8.21 -4.35
CA TYR A 82 -4.11 -9.22 -5.34
C TYR A 82 -5.15 -10.35 -5.44
N SER A 83 -5.94 -10.63 -4.39
CA SER A 83 -7.08 -11.55 -4.50
C SER A 83 -8.09 -11.09 -5.56
N GLU A 84 -8.34 -9.77 -5.64
CA GLU A 84 -9.20 -9.20 -6.68
C GLU A 84 -8.60 -9.38 -8.07
N TYR A 85 -7.27 -9.34 -8.22
CA TYR A 85 -6.61 -9.57 -9.52
C TYR A 85 -6.79 -11.01 -10.00
N LEU A 86 -6.95 -11.96 -9.08
CA LEU A 86 -7.24 -13.36 -9.44
C LEU A 86 -8.61 -13.51 -10.11
N THR A 87 -9.50 -12.52 -10.03
CA THR A 87 -10.80 -12.48 -10.74
C THR A 87 -10.67 -12.23 -12.24
N THR A 88 -9.49 -11.85 -12.72
CA THR A 88 -9.13 -11.82 -14.15
C THR A 88 -7.94 -12.74 -14.49
N GLN A 89 -7.07 -13.04 -13.52
CA GLN A 89 -5.87 -13.87 -13.71
C GLN A 89 -5.98 -15.25 -13.00
N ARG A 90 -6.38 -16.31 -13.72
CA ARG A 90 -6.72 -17.64 -13.12
C ARG A 90 -5.55 -18.63 -12.92
N ARG A 91 -4.30 -18.17 -12.96
CA ARG A 91 -3.10 -19.02 -12.82
C ARG A 91 -2.93 -19.56 -11.38
N PRO A 92 -2.80 -20.89 -11.16
CA PRO A 92 -2.64 -21.48 -9.82
C PRO A 92 -1.49 -20.91 -8.99
N GLU A 93 -0.37 -20.58 -9.62
CA GLU A 93 0.82 -19.95 -9.01
C GLU A 93 0.51 -18.59 -8.39
N PHE A 94 -0.43 -17.82 -8.96
CA PHE A 94 -0.83 -16.53 -8.39
C PHE A 94 -1.69 -16.72 -7.14
N ARG A 95 -2.48 -17.80 -7.05
CA ARG A 95 -3.18 -18.14 -5.81
C ARG A 95 -2.19 -18.47 -4.70
N GLN A 96 -1.13 -19.22 -5.01
CA GLN A 96 -0.08 -19.55 -4.03
C GLN A 96 0.67 -18.29 -3.58
N LEU A 97 0.95 -17.37 -4.49
CA LEU A 97 1.54 -16.07 -4.18
C LEU A 97 0.68 -15.29 -3.17
N VAL A 98 -0.62 -15.14 -3.44
CA VAL A 98 -1.54 -14.42 -2.54
C VAL A 98 -1.63 -15.10 -1.17
N TRP A 99 -1.67 -16.43 -1.15
CA TRP A 99 -1.67 -17.18 0.11
C TRP A 99 -0.36 -17.02 0.90
N GLY A 100 0.77 -16.94 0.20
CA GLY A 100 2.07 -16.62 0.81
C GLY A 100 2.07 -15.24 1.45
N ILE A 101 1.51 -14.23 0.78
CA ILE A 101 1.36 -12.87 1.33
C ILE A 101 0.50 -12.89 2.60
N ALA A 102 -0.66 -13.56 2.58
CA ALA A 102 -1.52 -13.67 3.75
C ALA A 102 -0.82 -14.39 4.92
N THR A 103 -0.02 -15.42 4.62
CA THR A 103 0.78 -16.14 5.62
C THR A 103 1.82 -15.22 6.27
N ASP A 104 2.46 -14.36 5.47
CA ASP A 104 3.43 -13.40 5.98
C ASP A 104 2.78 -12.36 6.90
N TYR A 105 1.64 -11.80 6.52
CA TYR A 105 0.90 -10.87 7.39
C TYR A 105 0.41 -11.52 8.69
N ALA A 106 0.06 -12.82 8.65
CA ALA A 106 -0.32 -13.54 9.86
C ALA A 106 0.81 -13.66 10.89
N ALA A 107 2.07 -13.44 10.48
CA ALA A 107 3.21 -13.36 11.38
C ALA A 107 3.35 -12.00 12.09
N ALA A 108 2.61 -10.97 11.67
CA ALA A 108 2.58 -9.68 12.35
C ALA A 108 1.94 -9.80 13.74
N SER A 109 2.54 -9.14 14.72
CA SER A 109 2.06 -9.13 16.10
C SER A 109 0.87 -8.20 16.31
N LEU A 110 0.77 -7.13 15.52
CA LEU A 110 -0.32 -6.16 15.59
C LEU A 110 -0.50 -5.44 14.25
N LEU A 111 -1.75 -5.19 13.87
CA LEU A 111 -2.13 -4.23 12.85
C LEU A 111 -2.67 -2.96 13.51
N LEU A 112 -2.03 -1.82 13.29
CA LEU A 112 -2.61 -0.49 13.51
C LEU A 112 -3.41 -0.12 12.26
N ARG A 113 -4.73 -0.31 12.33
CA ARG A 113 -5.63 -0.20 11.19
C ARG A 113 -6.15 1.23 11.04
N LEU A 114 -5.84 1.83 9.89
CA LEU A 114 -6.23 3.20 9.57
C LEU A 114 -7.68 3.28 9.06
N PRO A 115 -8.35 4.45 9.13
CA PRO A 115 -9.70 4.64 8.59
C PRO A 115 -9.76 4.42 7.08
N GLY A 116 -10.93 3.96 6.58
CA GLY A 116 -11.10 3.60 5.18
C GLY A 116 -10.50 2.23 4.84
N HIS A 117 -10.51 1.30 5.80
CA HIS A 117 -9.88 0.00 5.64
C HIS A 117 -10.74 -1.01 4.89
N VAL A 118 -10.05 -1.93 4.21
CA VAL A 118 -10.64 -3.14 3.61
C VAL A 118 -10.59 -4.33 4.60
N PRO A 119 -11.31 -5.43 4.35
CA PRO A 119 -11.13 -6.66 5.11
C PRO A 119 -9.67 -7.16 5.05
N MET A 120 -9.07 -7.42 6.22
CA MET A 120 -7.69 -7.90 6.34
C MET A 120 -7.60 -9.07 7.35
N PRO A 121 -8.18 -10.24 7.03
CA PRO A 121 -8.35 -11.36 7.96
C PRO A 121 -7.05 -12.10 8.32
N ALA A 122 -5.95 -11.84 7.59
CA ALA A 122 -4.64 -12.41 7.91
C ALA A 122 -4.13 -11.93 9.28
N PHE A 123 -4.39 -10.67 9.64
CA PHE A 123 -3.96 -10.10 10.92
C PHE A 123 -4.85 -10.58 12.07
N GLN A 124 -4.23 -11.15 13.11
CA GLN A 124 -4.94 -11.72 14.26
C GLN A 124 -5.26 -10.69 15.35
N ALA A 125 -4.37 -9.70 15.54
CA ALA A 125 -4.54 -8.62 16.49
C ALA A 125 -4.63 -7.29 15.73
N VAL A 126 -5.69 -6.54 15.98
CA VAL A 126 -6.00 -5.30 15.26
C VAL A 126 -6.41 -4.22 16.25
N GLU A 127 -5.81 -3.04 16.11
CA GLU A 127 -6.19 -1.83 16.83
C GLU A 127 -6.54 -0.74 15.82
N ASP A 128 -7.76 -0.21 15.90
CA ASP A 128 -8.18 0.91 15.06
C ASP A 128 -7.58 2.21 15.60
N VAL A 129 -6.83 2.91 14.74
CA VAL A 129 -6.15 4.17 15.07
C VAL A 129 -6.66 5.30 14.19
N PRO A 130 -6.54 6.58 14.60
CA PRO A 130 -6.92 7.70 13.75
C PRO A 130 -6.01 7.81 12.52
N LEU A 131 -6.43 8.62 11.54
CA LEU A 131 -5.60 8.94 10.38
C LEU A 131 -4.27 9.57 10.81
N VAL A 132 -3.17 9.05 10.27
CA VAL A 132 -1.84 9.66 10.38
C VAL A 132 -1.70 10.66 9.23
N VAL A 133 -1.91 11.93 9.54
CA VAL A 133 -1.84 13.02 8.57
C VAL A 133 -0.89 14.11 9.02
N ARG A 134 -0.33 14.85 8.06
CA ARG A 134 0.45 16.04 8.35
C ARG A 134 -0.48 17.15 8.83
N HIS A 135 -0.03 17.91 9.81
CA HIS A 135 -0.74 19.13 10.22
C HIS A 135 -0.73 20.15 9.09
N ALA A 136 -1.87 20.81 8.87
CA ALA A 136 -1.94 21.94 7.94
C ALA A 136 -1.11 23.10 8.50
N HIS A 137 -0.14 23.57 7.72
CA HIS A 137 0.73 24.69 8.09
C HIS A 137 0.23 26.05 7.56
N LYS A 138 -0.82 26.05 6.73
CA LYS A 138 -1.39 27.24 6.10
C LYS A 138 -2.88 27.30 6.36
N SER A 139 -3.39 28.50 6.60
CA SER A 139 -4.83 28.75 6.68
C SER A 139 -5.49 28.66 5.30
N ALA A 140 -6.81 28.51 5.26
CA ALA A 140 -7.56 28.48 4.02
C ALA A 140 -7.38 29.77 3.20
N GLU A 141 -7.26 30.92 3.87
CA GLU A 141 -7.03 32.23 3.27
C GLU A 141 -5.64 32.32 2.62
N GLN A 142 -4.62 31.79 3.30
CA GLN A 142 -3.25 31.75 2.77
C GLN A 142 -3.18 30.88 1.51
N VAL A 143 -3.74 29.66 1.56
CA VAL A 143 -3.77 28.76 0.39
C VAL A 143 -4.52 29.39 -0.77
N ARG A 144 -5.67 30.05 -0.52
CA ARG A 144 -6.43 30.75 -1.56
C ARG A 144 -5.65 31.90 -2.18
N SER A 145 -5.00 32.72 -1.35
CA SER A 145 -4.18 33.84 -1.84
C SER A 145 -3.02 33.35 -2.72
N GLU A 146 -2.32 32.29 -2.31
CA GLU A 146 -1.20 31.73 -3.07
C GLU A 146 -1.64 31.12 -4.40
N LEU A 147 -2.81 30.48 -4.43
CA LEU A 147 -3.39 29.88 -5.64
C LEU A 147 -4.19 30.90 -6.48
N SER A 148 -4.22 32.18 -6.09
CA SER A 148 -5.02 33.23 -6.75
C SER A 148 -6.51 32.88 -6.87
N LEU A 149 -7.06 32.21 -5.84
CA LEU A 149 -8.46 31.78 -5.77
C LEU A 149 -9.31 32.80 -4.99
N PRO A 150 -10.32 33.44 -5.62
CA PRO A 150 -11.17 34.41 -4.93
C PRO A 150 -11.94 33.79 -3.75
N PRO A 151 -12.39 34.61 -2.77
CA PRO A 151 -13.32 34.14 -1.75
C PRO A 151 -14.66 33.75 -2.39
N GLY A 152 -15.36 32.78 -1.80
CA GLY A 152 -16.71 32.38 -2.23
C GLY A 152 -16.81 31.54 -3.50
N VAL A 153 -15.71 31.28 -4.23
CA VAL A 153 -15.74 30.35 -5.37
C VAL A 153 -15.74 28.90 -4.89
N ARG A 154 -16.54 28.07 -5.57
CA ARG A 154 -16.50 26.61 -5.45
C ARG A 154 -15.26 26.10 -6.15
N ILE A 155 -14.53 25.19 -5.50
CA ILE A 155 -13.29 24.63 -6.02
C ILE A 155 -13.50 23.12 -6.14
N ALA A 156 -13.23 22.60 -7.34
CA ALA A 156 -13.04 21.17 -7.55
C ALA A 156 -11.54 20.89 -7.59
N VAL A 157 -11.07 19.95 -6.79
CA VAL A 157 -9.67 19.54 -6.74
C VAL A 157 -9.56 18.16 -7.40
N LEU A 158 -8.79 18.08 -8.49
CA LEU A 158 -8.53 16.84 -9.22
C LEU A 158 -7.12 16.37 -8.89
N ILE A 159 -6.99 15.25 -8.19
CA ILE A 159 -5.71 14.65 -7.78
C ILE A 159 -5.68 13.20 -8.24
N TYR A 160 -4.61 12.85 -8.97
CA TYR A 160 -4.41 11.53 -9.58
C TYR A 160 -3.20 10.78 -8.99
N GLY A 161 -2.85 11.13 -7.76
CA GLY A 161 -1.70 10.54 -7.06
C GLY A 161 -0.37 10.88 -7.74
N GLY A 162 0.57 9.91 -7.73
CA GLY A 162 1.93 10.06 -8.27
C GLY A 162 2.04 10.06 -9.80
N HIS A 163 0.92 10.03 -10.52
CA HIS A 163 0.89 10.00 -11.97
C HIS A 163 0.89 11.40 -12.56
N ARG A 164 1.67 11.60 -13.63
CA ARG A 164 1.55 12.81 -14.45
C ARG A 164 0.36 12.63 -15.39
N ALA A 165 -0.65 13.46 -15.21
CA ALA A 165 -1.79 13.53 -16.12
C ALA A 165 -1.86 14.92 -16.76
N SER A 166 -2.06 14.97 -18.07
CA SER A 166 -2.52 16.17 -18.77
C SER A 166 -4.04 16.14 -18.82
N LEU A 167 -4.69 17.13 -18.19
CA LEU A 167 -6.14 17.23 -18.18
C LEU A 167 -6.56 18.38 -19.08
N GLU A 168 -7.46 18.08 -20.01
CA GLU A 168 -8.22 19.08 -20.74
C GLU A 168 -9.66 19.04 -20.20
N VAL A 169 -10.05 20.06 -19.45
CA VAL A 169 -11.45 20.20 -19.03
C VAL A 169 -12.24 20.70 -20.22
N ARG A 170 -13.25 19.94 -20.64
CA ARG A 170 -14.16 20.32 -21.73
C ARG A 170 -15.55 20.57 -21.14
N GLU A 171 -16.22 21.63 -21.61
CA GLU A 171 -17.56 22.00 -21.13
C GLU A 171 -18.58 20.86 -21.31
N ASP A 172 -18.40 20.04 -22.35
CA ASP A 172 -19.25 18.87 -22.63
C ASP A 172 -19.35 17.86 -21.46
N PHE A 173 -18.38 17.84 -20.55
CA PHE A 173 -18.35 16.94 -19.38
C PHE A 173 -18.80 17.60 -18.07
N LEU A 174 -19.14 18.89 -18.09
CA LEU A 174 -19.61 19.61 -16.92
C LEU A 174 -21.15 19.61 -16.87
N PRO A 175 -21.76 19.51 -15.67
CA PRO A 175 -23.19 19.72 -15.56
C PRO A 175 -23.55 21.15 -16.01
N PRO A 176 -24.75 21.37 -16.60
CA PRO A 176 -25.18 22.69 -17.02
C PRO A 176 -25.22 23.65 -15.82
N GLY A 177 -24.53 24.79 -15.94
CA GLY A 177 -24.40 25.80 -14.88
C GLY A 177 -23.19 26.70 -15.09
#